data_AF-A0A7J4JBL6-F1
#
_entry.id   AF-A0A7J4JBL6-F1
#
_cell.length_a   1.000
_cell.length_b   1.000
_cell.length_c   1.000
_cell.angle_alpha   90.00
_cell.angle_beta   90.00
_cell.angle_gamma   90.00
#
_symmetry.space_group_name_H-M   'P 1'
#
loop_
_entity.id
_entity.type
_entity.pdbx_description
1 polymer ?
#
loop_
_entity_poly.entity_id
_entity_poly.type
_entity_poly.pdbx_seq_one_letter_code
_entity_poly.pdbx_strand_id
1 'polypeptide(L)'
;MDLSQINYTWQEKKKGLVLPKKMTPGLAYLCGVIAGDGSINYRDKNKEYSVECAGNSKDEIEFYEKVVNPLFKNLFGFSPKLNYYSLGSTYGFRIYSKSLFYYFVNVIGLPYGKKYSKLKIPACIINNNVFLINFIRGLMDTDGCITFKKKNKYPTLVLASASYIFVKEISLILKGWDFYFYEVYNYKVYDARFKNGFSIINRIEINGKNNLKKWMKIIGFSNPKHIRKINISSEGWI
;
A
#
# COMPACT_ATOMS: atom_id res chain seq x y z
N MET A 1 11.26 -9.34 15.96
CA MET A 1 11.55 -7.96 15.55
C MET A 1 12.22 -7.28 16.72
N ASP A 2 13.39 -6.70 16.50
CA ASP A 2 14.16 -6.05 17.57
C ASP A 2 13.71 -4.60 17.73
N LEU A 3 13.35 -4.22 18.95
CA LEU A 3 12.91 -2.87 19.31
C LEU A 3 13.87 -2.19 20.30
N SER A 4 14.98 -2.82 20.65
CA SER A 4 15.84 -2.38 21.76
C SER A 4 16.40 -0.97 21.56
N GLN A 5 16.52 -0.53 20.32
CA GLN A 5 17.07 0.79 19.94
C GLN A 5 16.00 1.88 19.80
N ILE A 6 14.71 1.58 20.01
CA ILE A 6 13.62 2.55 19.84
C ILE A 6 13.21 3.11 21.20
N ASN A 7 13.45 4.41 21.38
CA ASN A 7 13.05 5.15 22.58
C ASN A 7 11.86 6.07 22.30
N TYR A 8 10.80 5.91 23.09
CA TYR A 8 9.61 6.75 23.00
C TYR A 8 9.85 8.15 23.54
N THR A 9 9.38 9.16 22.81
CA THR A 9 9.29 10.54 23.33
C THR A 9 8.17 10.64 24.37
N TRP A 10 8.20 11.68 25.21
CA TRP A 10 7.10 11.94 26.15
C TRP A 10 5.74 12.10 25.45
N GLN A 11 5.71 12.76 24.29
CA GLN A 11 4.49 12.96 23.49
C GLN A 11 3.94 11.62 22.97
N GLU A 12 4.81 10.70 22.57
CA GLU A 12 4.41 9.36 22.12
C GLU A 12 3.87 8.52 23.27
N LYS A 13 4.51 8.58 24.44
CA LYS A 13 4.00 7.94 25.67
C LYS A 13 2.62 8.48 26.06
N LYS A 14 2.44 9.80 26.03
CA LYS A 14 1.15 10.46 26.32
C LYS A 14 0.05 10.05 25.34
N LYS A 15 0.39 9.80 24.07
CA LYS A 15 -0.54 9.29 23.04
C LYS A 15 -0.88 7.80 23.21
N GLY A 16 -0.20 7.08 24.09
CA GLY A 16 -0.37 5.63 24.24
C GLY A 16 0.23 4.83 23.08
N LEU A 17 1.24 5.36 22.39
CA LEU A 17 1.89 4.66 21.29
C LEU A 17 2.48 3.34 21.77
N VAL A 18 2.11 2.25 21.09
CA VAL A 18 2.74 0.94 21.21
C VAL A 18 3.31 0.51 19.87
N LEU A 19 4.37 -0.29 19.88
CA LEU A 19 4.96 -0.87 18.68
C LEU A 19 4.82 -2.40 18.73
N PRO A 20 4.27 -3.05 17.69
CA PRO A 20 4.17 -4.51 17.64
C PRO A 20 5.55 -5.18 17.75
N LYS A 21 5.66 -6.22 18.59
CA LYS A 21 6.90 -6.99 18.78
C LYS A 21 7.05 -8.15 17.77
N LYS A 22 5.97 -8.52 17.09
CA LYS A 22 5.89 -9.61 16.10
C LYS A 22 5.14 -9.13 14.87
N MET A 23 5.53 -9.67 13.71
CA MET A 23 4.81 -9.43 12.46
C MET A 23 3.43 -10.10 12.55
N THR A 24 2.42 -9.43 12.02
CA THR A 24 1.03 -9.92 11.97
C THR A 24 0.47 -9.68 10.58
N PRO A 25 -0.62 -10.38 10.18
CA PRO A 25 -1.29 -10.13 8.90
C PRO A 25 -1.70 -8.66 8.74
N GLY A 26 -2.25 -8.03 9.79
CA GLY A 26 -2.65 -6.63 9.78
C GLY A 26 -1.48 -5.66 9.62
N LEU A 27 -0.33 -5.95 10.26
CA LEU A 27 0.86 -5.13 10.09
C LEU A 27 1.44 -5.28 8.67
N ALA A 28 1.49 -6.50 8.14
CA ALA A 28 1.95 -6.73 6.77
C ALA A 28 1.05 -6.03 5.74
N TYR A 29 -0.28 -6.08 5.95
CA TYR A 29 -1.24 -5.31 5.17
C TYR A 29 -0.96 -3.81 5.20
N LEU A 30 -0.75 -3.25 6.40
CA LEU A 30 -0.42 -1.84 6.53
C LEU A 30 0.91 -1.48 5.82
N CYS A 31 1.91 -2.34 5.88
CA CYS A 31 3.15 -2.14 5.13
C CYS A 31 2.91 -2.09 3.61
N GLY A 32 1.96 -2.87 3.09
CA GLY A 32 1.51 -2.79 1.70
C GLY A 32 0.86 -1.44 1.37
N VAL A 33 -0.04 -0.97 2.24
CA VAL A 33 -0.67 0.36 2.10
C VAL A 33 0.39 1.47 2.11
N ILE A 34 1.38 1.40 3.02
CA ILE A 34 2.48 2.38 3.08
C ILE A 34 3.37 2.28 1.82
N ALA A 35 3.57 1.09 1.27
CA ALA A 35 4.35 0.91 0.06
C ALA A 35 3.73 1.65 -1.14
N GLY A 36 2.40 1.67 -1.26
CA GLY A 36 1.69 2.40 -2.32
C GLY A 36 1.46 3.88 -2.01
N ASP A 37 0.51 4.19 -1.13
CA ASP A 37 0.11 5.58 -0.79
C ASP A 37 1.03 6.25 0.26
N GLY A 38 1.88 5.48 0.92
CA GLY A 38 2.65 5.97 2.05
C GLY A 38 3.90 6.77 1.71
N SER A 39 4.32 7.62 2.64
CA SER A 39 5.60 8.34 2.59
C SER A 39 6.21 8.39 3.99
N ILE A 40 7.45 7.93 4.12
CA ILE A 40 8.22 8.01 5.35
C ILE A 40 9.33 9.02 5.11
N ASN A 41 9.41 10.08 5.93
CA ASN A 41 10.33 11.18 5.70
C ASN A 41 11.14 11.53 6.94
N TYR A 42 12.37 11.96 6.69
CA TYR A 42 13.22 12.63 7.66
C TYR A 42 13.65 13.98 7.07
N ARG A 43 13.40 15.07 7.81
CA ARG A 43 13.84 16.42 7.42
C ARG A 43 14.86 16.92 8.41
N ASP A 44 16.11 17.05 7.94
CA ASP A 44 17.25 17.33 8.80
C ASP A 44 17.17 18.70 9.50
N LYS A 45 16.73 19.74 8.77
CA LYS A 45 16.64 21.13 9.27
C LYS A 45 15.89 21.24 10.60
N ASN A 46 14.81 20.46 10.77
CA ASN A 46 13.96 20.51 11.96
C ASN A 46 14.02 19.21 12.77
N LYS A 47 14.89 18.26 12.41
CA LYS A 47 14.91 16.89 12.96
C LYS A 47 13.51 16.25 12.99
N GLU A 48 12.75 16.46 11.92
CA GLU A 48 11.35 16.04 11.81
C GLU A 48 11.27 14.64 11.19
N TYR A 49 10.58 13.73 11.86
CA TYR A 49 10.34 12.36 11.42
C TYR A 49 8.84 12.19 11.16
N SER A 50 8.46 11.89 9.93
CA SER A 50 7.04 11.71 9.56
C SER A 50 6.75 10.39 8.89
N VAL A 51 5.55 9.87 9.15
CA VAL A 51 4.90 8.79 8.42
C VAL A 51 3.56 9.29 7.94
N GLU A 52 3.31 9.12 6.64
CA GLU A 52 2.17 9.68 5.93
C GLU A 52 1.52 8.60 5.10
N CYS A 53 0.20 8.63 5.00
CA CYS A 53 -0.56 7.91 3.98
C CYS A 53 -1.71 8.82 3.57
N ALA A 54 -1.87 9.07 2.28
CA ALA A 54 -2.98 9.85 1.75
C ALA A 54 -3.30 9.42 0.32
N GLY A 55 -4.58 9.44 0.00
CA GLY A 55 -5.11 9.07 -1.30
C GLY A 55 -6.05 10.13 -1.84
N ASN A 56 -6.77 9.82 -2.92
CA ASN A 56 -7.71 10.73 -3.57
C ASN A 56 -8.97 10.93 -2.71
N SER A 57 -9.29 12.17 -2.38
CA SER A 57 -10.45 12.48 -1.53
C SER A 57 -11.80 12.13 -2.18
N LYS A 58 -11.88 11.95 -3.49
CA LYS A 58 -13.14 11.63 -4.18
C LYS A 58 -13.66 10.24 -3.89
N ASP A 59 -12.77 9.28 -3.62
CA ASP A 59 -13.16 7.87 -3.54
C ASP A 59 -12.42 7.05 -2.47
N GLU A 60 -11.52 7.66 -1.69
CA GLU A 60 -10.71 6.94 -0.70
C GLU A 60 -10.96 7.39 0.75
N ILE A 61 -11.83 8.38 0.99
CA ILE A 61 -12.21 8.81 2.36
C ILE A 61 -12.61 7.62 3.22
N GLU A 62 -13.53 6.80 2.72
CA GLU A 62 -14.03 5.63 3.46
C GLU A 62 -12.95 4.58 3.72
N PHE A 63 -12.01 4.42 2.80
CA PHE A 63 -10.88 3.52 2.97
C PHE A 63 -10.02 3.94 4.17
N TYR A 64 -9.65 5.23 4.23
CA TYR A 64 -8.88 5.77 5.35
C TYR A 64 -9.65 5.74 6.67
N GLU A 65 -10.94 6.06 6.66
CA GLU A 65 -11.78 6.11 7.87
C GLU A 65 -12.13 4.73 8.44
N LYS A 66 -12.50 3.77 7.58
CA LYS A 66 -13.05 2.48 8.01
C LYS A 66 -12.02 1.35 8.01
N VAL A 67 -10.92 1.48 7.27
CA VAL A 67 -9.90 0.42 7.16
C VAL A 67 -8.59 0.87 7.80
N VAL A 68 -7.98 1.94 7.30
CA VAL A 68 -6.62 2.32 7.72
C VAL A 68 -6.59 2.86 9.14
N ASN A 69 -7.51 3.76 9.51
CA ASN A 69 -7.51 4.39 10.83
C ASN A 69 -7.81 3.40 11.99
N PRO A 70 -8.80 2.49 11.88
CA PRO A 70 -9.00 1.43 12.89
C PRO A 70 -7.81 0.46 12.96
N LEU A 71 -7.20 0.13 11.83
CA LEU A 71 -6.02 -0.71 11.79
C LEU A 71 -4.83 -0.07 12.53
N PHE A 72 -4.60 1.23 12.34
CA PHE A 72 -3.59 1.98 13.10
C PHE A 72 -3.86 1.92 14.60
N LYS A 73 -5.11 2.12 15.03
CA LYS A 73 -5.48 2.02 16.44
C LYS A 73 -5.18 0.65 17.02
N ASN A 74 -5.53 -0.41 16.29
CA ASN A 74 -5.31 -1.78 16.72
C ASN A 74 -3.82 -2.15 16.78
N LEU A 75 -3.01 -1.65 15.84
CA LEU A 75 -1.57 -1.97 15.77
C LEU A 75 -0.72 -1.12 16.72
N PHE A 76 -1.06 0.15 16.89
CA PHE A 76 -0.19 1.14 17.54
C PHE A 76 -0.82 1.83 18.75
N GLY A 77 -2.06 1.49 19.12
CA GLY A 77 -2.74 2.03 20.31
C GLY A 77 -3.38 3.40 20.10
N PHE A 78 -3.26 4.01 18.93
CA PHE A 78 -3.84 5.33 18.64
C PHE A 78 -4.35 5.45 17.20
N SER A 79 -5.34 6.31 17.00
CA SER A 79 -5.87 6.69 15.69
C SER A 79 -5.16 7.93 15.15
N PRO A 80 -4.56 7.91 13.95
CA PRO A 80 -4.10 9.13 13.30
C PRO A 80 -5.22 10.14 13.08
N LYS A 81 -4.90 11.43 13.15
CA LYS A 81 -5.84 12.50 12.81
C LYS A 81 -5.95 12.58 11.28
N LEU A 82 -7.11 12.18 10.75
CA LEU A 82 -7.42 12.29 9.33
C LEU A 82 -7.77 13.73 8.96
N ASN A 83 -7.26 14.22 7.83
CA ASN A 83 -7.55 15.56 7.31
C ASN A 83 -7.48 15.60 5.77
N TYR A 84 -8.03 16.68 5.21
CA TYR A 84 -7.80 17.07 3.83
C TYR A 84 -6.43 17.75 3.67
N TYR A 85 -5.78 17.48 2.54
CA TYR A 85 -4.54 18.12 2.10
C TYR A 85 -4.66 18.54 0.63
N SER A 86 -3.67 19.29 0.14
CA SER A 86 -3.57 19.69 -1.28
C SER A 86 -4.84 20.36 -1.81
N LEU A 87 -5.32 21.39 -1.10
CA LEU A 87 -6.54 22.12 -1.41
C LEU A 87 -7.79 21.22 -1.52
N GLY A 88 -7.85 20.15 -0.71
CA GLY A 88 -9.01 19.25 -0.65
C GLY A 88 -8.96 18.06 -1.60
N SER A 89 -7.95 17.96 -2.47
CA SER A 89 -7.83 16.85 -3.44
C SER A 89 -7.31 15.54 -2.86
N THR A 90 -6.72 15.60 -1.66
CA THR A 90 -6.13 14.43 -0.99
C THR A 90 -6.66 14.29 0.42
N TYR A 91 -6.84 13.06 0.89
CA TYR A 91 -7.36 12.76 2.23
C TYR A 91 -6.54 11.63 2.86
N GLY A 92 -6.22 11.76 4.14
CA GLY A 92 -5.39 10.80 4.86
C GLY A 92 -4.79 11.40 6.12
N PHE A 93 -3.56 11.05 6.46
CA PHE A 93 -2.89 11.56 7.65
C PHE A 93 -1.38 11.80 7.46
N ARG A 94 -0.84 12.63 8.35
CA ARG A 94 0.59 12.78 8.63
C ARG A 94 0.83 12.65 10.13
N ILE A 95 1.71 11.73 10.51
CA ILE A 95 2.10 11.47 11.91
C ILE A 95 3.55 11.88 12.08
N TYR A 96 3.79 12.78 13.03
CA TYR A 96 5.14 13.10 13.49
C TYR A 96 5.52 12.18 14.65
N SER A 97 6.44 11.25 14.40
CA SER A 97 6.89 10.27 15.38
C SER A 97 8.25 9.70 14.99
N LYS A 98 9.24 9.93 15.85
CA LYS A 98 10.58 9.38 15.71
C LYS A 98 10.55 7.86 15.87
N SER A 99 9.74 7.37 16.82
CA SER A 99 9.61 5.94 17.09
C SER A 99 8.96 5.18 15.94
N LEU A 100 7.87 5.69 15.35
CA LEU A 100 7.25 5.06 14.18
C LEU A 100 8.15 5.10 12.95
N PHE A 101 8.88 6.20 12.75
CA PHE A 101 9.87 6.26 11.67
C PHE A 101 10.89 5.13 11.78
N TYR A 102 11.57 5.01 12.93
CA TYR A 102 12.58 3.96 13.11
C TYR A 102 11.96 2.56 13.09
N TYR A 103 10.72 2.40 13.55
CA TYR A 103 10.01 1.15 13.43
C TYR A 103 9.84 0.73 11.97
N PHE A 104 9.27 1.59 11.12
CA PHE A 104 9.06 1.22 9.71
C PHE A 104 10.38 1.11 8.93
N VAL A 105 11.37 1.95 9.22
CA VAL A 105 12.64 1.95 8.47
C VAL A 105 13.59 0.85 8.95
N ASN A 106 13.87 0.78 10.25
CA ASN A 106 14.93 -0.08 10.78
C ASN A 106 14.42 -1.45 11.19
N VAL A 107 13.18 -1.55 11.68
CA VAL A 107 12.63 -2.81 12.18
C VAL A 107 11.89 -3.57 11.08
N ILE A 108 11.05 -2.86 10.32
CA ILE A 108 10.35 -3.45 9.18
C ILE A 108 11.26 -3.51 7.96
N GLY A 109 11.93 -2.41 7.60
CA GLY A 109 12.78 -2.34 6.41
C GLY A 109 12.14 -1.62 5.22
N LEU A 110 11.17 -0.72 5.47
CA LEU A 110 10.61 0.13 4.42
C LEU A 110 11.54 1.32 4.12
N PRO A 111 11.66 1.74 2.84
CA PRO A 111 12.50 2.88 2.49
C PRO A 111 11.86 4.20 2.94
N TYR A 112 12.70 5.17 3.29
CA TYR A 112 12.29 6.56 3.52
C TYR A 112 12.75 7.48 2.36
N GLY A 113 12.08 8.63 2.23
CA GLY A 113 12.33 9.61 1.18
C GLY A 113 11.83 9.16 -0.20
N LYS A 114 12.58 9.50 -1.25
CA LYS A 114 12.23 9.08 -2.63
C LYS A 114 12.32 7.56 -2.75
N LYS A 115 11.17 6.89 -2.72
CA LYS A 115 11.05 5.43 -2.58
C LYS A 115 11.22 4.63 -3.87
N TYR A 116 11.02 5.20 -5.07
CA TYR A 116 10.91 4.41 -6.31
C TYR A 116 12.10 3.47 -6.59
N SER A 117 13.34 3.93 -6.43
CA SER A 117 14.52 3.09 -6.68
C SER A 117 14.86 2.14 -5.53
N LYS A 118 14.21 2.29 -4.36
CA LYS A 118 14.52 1.57 -3.12
C LYS A 118 13.40 0.65 -2.64
N LEU A 119 12.21 0.76 -3.23
CA LEU A 119 11.03 0.01 -2.83
C LEU A 119 11.24 -1.49 -3.11
N LYS A 120 11.06 -2.30 -2.07
CA LYS A 120 11.17 -3.75 -2.05
C LYS A 120 10.22 -4.30 -0.99
N ILE A 121 9.84 -5.57 -1.12
CA ILE A 121 9.09 -6.26 -0.06
C ILE A 121 10.06 -6.54 1.10
N PRO A 122 9.72 -6.15 2.35
CA PRO A 122 10.57 -6.40 3.50
C PRO A 122 10.87 -7.89 3.74
N ALA A 123 12.08 -8.21 4.20
CA ALA A 123 12.50 -9.59 4.48
C ALA A 123 11.64 -10.28 5.54
N CYS A 124 11.13 -9.52 6.52
CA CYS A 124 10.21 -10.00 7.55
C CYS A 124 8.80 -10.36 7.01
N ILE A 125 8.52 -10.03 5.75
CA ILE A 125 7.25 -10.30 5.06
C ILE A 125 7.44 -11.37 3.97
N ILE A 126 8.49 -11.25 3.15
CA ILE A 126 8.68 -12.09 1.95
C ILE A 126 8.77 -13.59 2.24
N ASN A 127 9.30 -13.97 3.41
CA ASN A 127 9.52 -15.36 3.79
C ASN A 127 8.28 -16.03 4.44
N ASN A 128 7.13 -15.37 4.46
CA ASN A 128 5.91 -15.92 5.03
C ASN A 128 4.70 -15.60 4.13
N ASN A 129 4.10 -16.64 3.55
CA ASN A 129 2.99 -16.48 2.61
C ASN A 129 1.79 -15.72 3.18
N VAL A 130 1.47 -15.89 4.48
CA VAL A 130 0.36 -15.16 5.11
C VAL A 130 0.64 -13.66 5.12
N PHE A 131 1.86 -13.26 5.49
CA PHE A 131 2.25 -11.85 5.51
C PHE A 131 2.36 -11.29 4.09
N LEU A 132 2.92 -12.07 3.17
CA LEU A 132 3.06 -11.69 1.77
C LEU A 132 1.71 -11.44 1.07
N ILE A 133 0.73 -12.32 1.30
CA ILE A 133 -0.65 -12.15 0.82
C ILE A 133 -1.24 -10.83 1.33
N ASN A 134 -1.09 -10.55 2.63
CA ASN A 134 -1.65 -9.34 3.23
C ASN A 134 -0.94 -8.08 2.74
N PHE A 135 0.38 -8.12 2.58
CA PHE A 135 1.15 -7.02 1.97
C PHE A 135 0.67 -6.72 0.55
N ILE A 136 0.52 -7.74 -0.30
CA ILE A 136 0.04 -7.56 -1.68
C ILE A 136 -1.40 -7.05 -1.69
N ARG A 137 -2.27 -7.51 -0.78
CA ARG A 137 -3.62 -6.95 -0.62
C ARG A 137 -3.57 -5.46 -0.32
N GLY A 138 -2.77 -5.04 0.66
CA GLY A 138 -2.63 -3.63 1.04
C GLY A 138 -2.10 -2.75 -0.09
N LEU A 139 -1.11 -3.25 -0.84
CA LEU A 139 -0.57 -2.56 -2.00
C LEU A 139 -1.62 -2.42 -3.12
N MET A 140 -2.41 -3.46 -3.37
CA MET A 140 -3.44 -3.47 -4.40
C MET A 140 -4.66 -2.63 -4.03
N ASP A 141 -4.91 -2.44 -2.74
CA ASP A 141 -5.94 -1.53 -2.23
C ASP A 141 -5.60 -0.04 -2.45
N THR A 142 -4.34 0.28 -2.73
CA THR A 142 -3.86 1.66 -2.97
C THR A 142 -3.41 1.86 -4.43
N ASP A 143 -2.30 1.24 -4.83
CA ASP A 143 -1.69 1.40 -6.16
C ASP A 143 -2.37 0.51 -7.22
N GLY A 144 -3.20 -0.42 -6.76
CA GLY A 144 -3.95 -1.33 -7.61
C GLY A 144 -5.22 -0.72 -8.17
N CYS A 145 -5.64 -1.23 -9.31
CA CYS A 145 -6.91 -0.87 -9.92
C CYS A 145 -7.62 -2.12 -10.44
N ILE A 146 -8.91 -2.23 -10.16
CA ILE A 146 -9.77 -3.18 -10.83
C ILE A 146 -10.66 -2.46 -11.83
N THR A 147 -10.72 -2.96 -13.06
CA THR A 147 -11.55 -2.43 -14.14
C THR A 147 -12.38 -3.53 -14.77
N PHE A 148 -13.52 -3.15 -15.37
CA PHE A 148 -14.40 -4.05 -16.09
C PHE A 148 -14.64 -3.45 -17.47
N LYS A 149 -14.38 -4.22 -18.54
CA LYS A 149 -14.66 -3.76 -19.91
C LYS A 149 -16.16 -3.48 -20.06
N LYS A 150 -16.52 -2.36 -20.70
CA LYS A 150 -17.91 -1.91 -20.84
C LYS A 150 -18.82 -2.94 -21.51
N LYS A 151 -18.33 -3.61 -22.58
CA LYS A 151 -19.13 -4.50 -23.43
C LYS A 151 -19.53 -5.81 -22.74
N ASN A 152 -18.64 -6.42 -21.97
CA ASN A 152 -18.81 -7.80 -21.48
C ASN A 152 -18.42 -7.99 -20.01
N LYS A 153 -18.24 -6.89 -19.27
CA LYS A 153 -17.79 -6.90 -17.86
C LYS A 153 -16.56 -7.78 -17.65
N TYR A 154 -15.67 -7.84 -18.62
CA TYR A 154 -14.43 -8.61 -18.49
C TYR A 154 -13.50 -7.92 -17.50
N PRO A 155 -13.11 -8.58 -16.39
CA PRO A 155 -12.32 -7.94 -15.34
C PRO A 155 -10.84 -7.88 -15.72
N THR A 156 -10.20 -6.80 -15.31
CA THR A 156 -8.75 -6.62 -15.36
C THR A 156 -8.29 -5.98 -14.07
N LEU A 157 -7.44 -6.69 -13.32
CA LEU A 157 -6.68 -6.17 -12.19
C LEU A 157 -5.36 -5.61 -12.72
N VAL A 158 -4.98 -4.44 -12.21
CA VAL A 158 -3.81 -3.70 -12.66
C VAL A 158 -3.02 -3.29 -11.44
N LEU A 159 -1.71 -3.55 -11.46
CA LEU A 159 -0.74 -2.92 -10.57
C LEU A 159 0.27 -2.17 -11.42
N ALA A 160 0.55 -0.91 -11.10
CA ALA A 160 1.57 -0.14 -11.79
C ALA A 160 2.49 0.56 -10.78
N SER A 161 3.79 0.61 -11.07
CA SER A 161 4.76 1.34 -10.25
C SER A 161 5.94 1.84 -11.09
N ALA A 162 6.54 2.95 -10.67
CA ALA A 162 7.79 3.44 -11.26
C ALA A 162 8.99 2.52 -10.93
N SER A 163 8.86 1.64 -9.92
CA SER A 163 9.94 0.74 -9.52
C SER A 163 9.92 -0.57 -10.33
N TYR A 164 10.89 -0.74 -11.23
CA TYR A 164 11.07 -1.97 -11.99
C TYR A 164 11.28 -3.19 -11.09
N ILE A 165 12.22 -3.05 -10.13
CA ILE A 165 12.62 -4.15 -9.23
C ILE A 165 11.41 -4.61 -8.41
N PHE A 166 10.63 -3.68 -7.87
CA PHE A 166 9.47 -4.01 -7.05
C PHE A 166 8.38 -4.73 -7.85
N VAL A 167 8.06 -4.26 -9.05
CA VAL A 167 7.06 -4.92 -9.92
C VAL A 167 7.55 -6.31 -10.34
N LYS A 168 8.85 -6.47 -10.62
CA LYS A 168 9.42 -7.76 -10.98
C LYS A 168 9.35 -8.76 -9.82
N GLU A 169 9.63 -8.31 -8.60
CA GLU A 169 9.50 -9.12 -7.38
C GLU A 169 8.06 -9.60 -7.18
N ILE A 170 7.08 -8.72 -7.32
CA ILE A 170 5.65 -9.07 -7.23
C ILE A 170 5.25 -10.03 -8.35
N SER A 171 5.76 -9.83 -9.58
CA SER A 171 5.51 -10.73 -10.70
C SER A 171 5.96 -12.16 -10.39
N LEU A 172 7.17 -12.33 -9.85
CA LEU A 172 7.69 -13.66 -9.47
C LEU A 172 6.81 -14.33 -8.40
N ILE A 173 6.37 -13.57 -7.40
CA ILE A 173 5.49 -14.07 -6.34
C ILE A 173 4.14 -14.53 -6.92
N LEU A 174 3.51 -13.69 -7.76
CA LEU A 174 2.21 -14.03 -8.36
C LEU A 174 2.31 -15.23 -9.29
N LYS A 175 3.41 -15.39 -10.04
CA LYS A 175 3.69 -16.59 -10.84
C LYS A 175 3.84 -17.83 -9.96
N GLY A 176 4.52 -17.71 -8.82
CA GLY A 176 4.63 -18.78 -7.83
C GLY A 176 3.30 -19.17 -7.17
N TRP A 177 2.27 -18.33 -7.28
CA TRP A 177 0.90 -18.63 -6.88
C TRP A 177 0.00 -19.00 -8.08
N ASP A 178 0.60 -19.38 -9.22
CA ASP A 178 -0.04 -19.76 -10.49
C ASP A 178 -1.04 -18.72 -11.04
N PHE A 179 -0.74 -17.42 -10.91
CA PHE A 179 -1.46 -16.40 -11.67
C PHE A 179 -0.86 -16.27 -13.07
N TYR A 180 -1.73 -16.20 -14.08
CA TYR A 180 -1.34 -15.91 -15.46
C TYR A 180 -1.74 -14.49 -15.83
N PHE A 181 -0.78 -13.68 -16.25
CA PHE A 181 -0.98 -12.26 -16.47
C PHE A 181 0.00 -11.69 -17.49
N TYR A 182 -0.31 -10.49 -17.98
CA TYR A 182 0.57 -9.72 -18.84
C TYR A 182 1.46 -8.79 -17.99
N GLU A 183 2.73 -8.65 -18.34
CA GLU A 183 3.68 -7.79 -17.67
C GLU A 183 4.39 -6.87 -18.67
N VAL A 184 4.55 -5.59 -18.31
CA VAL A 184 5.23 -4.58 -19.12
C VAL A 184 6.22 -3.84 -18.24
N TYR A 185 7.41 -3.60 -18.78
CA TYR A 185 8.48 -2.91 -18.08
C TYR A 185 8.96 -1.71 -18.88
N ASN A 186 9.36 -0.66 -18.16
CA ASN A 186 9.94 0.57 -18.71
C ASN A 186 9.08 1.24 -19.80
N TYR A 187 7.76 1.16 -19.68
CA TYR A 187 6.83 1.74 -20.64
C TYR A 187 6.70 3.26 -20.42
N LYS A 188 6.82 4.03 -21.49
CA LYS A 188 6.62 5.49 -21.45
C LYS A 188 5.12 5.80 -21.53
N VAL A 189 4.62 6.47 -20.50
CA VAL A 189 3.25 6.99 -20.47
C VAL A 189 3.31 8.50 -20.51
N TYR A 190 2.59 9.10 -21.46
CA TYR A 190 2.44 10.54 -21.50
C TYR A 190 1.87 11.06 -20.17
N ASP A 191 2.57 12.01 -19.58
CA ASP A 191 2.20 12.63 -18.32
C ASP A 191 2.69 14.07 -18.31
N ALA A 192 1.77 15.00 -18.56
CA ALA A 192 2.04 16.42 -18.63
C ALA A 192 2.58 17.02 -17.32
N ARG A 193 2.47 16.29 -16.20
CA ARG A 193 3.01 16.72 -14.89
C ARG A 193 4.53 16.60 -14.81
N PHE A 194 5.14 15.79 -15.67
CA PHE A 194 6.58 15.58 -15.71
C PHE A 194 7.23 16.54 -16.70
N LYS A 195 8.42 17.07 -16.36
CA LYS A 195 9.18 17.99 -17.21
C LYS A 195 9.43 17.45 -18.63
N ASN A 196 9.62 16.14 -18.75
CA ASN A 196 9.89 15.48 -20.03
C ASN A 196 8.60 15.07 -20.78
N GLY A 197 7.42 15.40 -20.25
CA GLY A 197 6.12 15.04 -20.83
C GLY A 197 5.73 13.56 -20.69
N PHE A 198 6.54 12.74 -20.01
CA PHE A 198 6.23 11.33 -19.78
C PHE A 198 6.75 10.84 -18.43
N SER A 199 6.13 9.76 -17.95
CA SER A 199 6.61 8.93 -16.84
C SER A 199 7.01 7.54 -17.37
N ILE A 200 7.93 6.89 -16.66
CA ILE A 200 8.30 5.49 -16.92
C ILE A 200 7.57 4.62 -15.90
N ILE A 201 6.78 3.66 -16.39
CA ILE A 201 6.02 2.75 -15.54
C ILE A 201 6.33 1.29 -15.85
N ASN A 202 6.14 0.46 -14.83
CA ASN A 202 6.16 -0.99 -14.90
C ASN A 202 4.79 -1.49 -14.42
N ARG A 203 4.20 -2.45 -15.12
CA ARG A 203 2.80 -2.82 -14.92
C ARG A 203 2.59 -4.33 -15.00
N ILE A 204 1.71 -4.83 -14.14
CA ILE A 204 1.13 -6.18 -14.19
C ILE A 204 -0.36 -6.04 -14.49
N GLU A 205 -0.87 -6.85 -15.42
CA GLU A 205 -2.29 -6.92 -15.79
C GLU A 205 -2.82 -8.34 -15.70
N ILE A 206 -3.58 -8.61 -14.64
CA ILE A 206 -4.20 -9.90 -14.40
C ILE A 206 -5.62 -9.85 -14.97
N ASN A 207 -5.82 -10.59 -16.06
CA ASN A 207 -7.01 -10.50 -16.90
C ASN A 207 -7.94 -11.71 -16.69
N GLY A 208 -9.25 -11.48 -16.70
CA GLY A 208 -10.26 -12.53 -16.84
C GLY A 208 -10.89 -13.03 -15.55
N LYS A 209 -12.07 -13.65 -15.70
CA LYS A 209 -12.95 -14.04 -14.59
C LYS A 209 -12.29 -15.05 -13.64
N ASN A 210 -11.64 -16.08 -14.17
CA ASN A 210 -10.99 -17.11 -13.36
C ASN A 210 -9.87 -16.54 -12.49
N ASN A 211 -9.08 -15.62 -13.06
CA ASN A 211 -8.06 -14.91 -12.31
C ASN A 211 -8.66 -14.03 -11.21
N LEU A 212 -9.77 -13.32 -11.48
CA LEU A 212 -10.43 -12.53 -10.45
C LEU A 212 -10.99 -13.42 -9.32
N LYS A 213 -11.62 -14.56 -9.64
CA LYS A 213 -12.07 -15.53 -8.62
C LYS A 213 -10.91 -16.01 -7.75
N LYS A 214 -9.82 -16.41 -8.40
CA LYS A 214 -8.59 -16.84 -7.71
C LYS A 214 -8.01 -15.73 -6.84
N TRP A 215 -7.99 -14.50 -7.35
CA TRP A 215 -7.58 -13.32 -6.61
C TRP A 215 -8.41 -13.15 -5.35
N MET A 216 -9.74 -13.17 -5.47
CA MET A 216 -10.64 -12.99 -4.31
C MET A 216 -10.48 -14.10 -3.27
N LYS A 217 -10.22 -15.34 -3.71
CA LYS A 217 -9.98 -16.47 -2.81
C LYS A 217 -8.65 -16.38 -2.05
N ILE A 218 -7.57 -15.97 -2.71
CA ILE A 218 -6.22 -16.00 -2.13
C ILE A 218 -5.87 -14.66 -1.47
N ILE A 219 -6.05 -13.56 -2.21
CA ILE A 219 -5.60 -12.23 -1.83
C ILE A 219 -6.77 -11.38 -1.39
N GLY A 220 -7.79 -11.18 -2.22
CA GLY A 220 -8.94 -10.33 -1.92
C GLY A 220 -8.60 -8.83 -1.91
N PHE A 221 -9.52 -8.04 -1.36
CA PHE A 221 -9.40 -6.60 -1.17
C PHE A 221 -10.00 -6.22 0.18
N SER A 222 -9.48 -5.16 0.80
CA SER A 222 -10.10 -4.54 1.97
C SER A 222 -10.66 -3.16 1.64
N ASN A 223 -10.24 -2.52 0.54
CA ASN A 223 -10.72 -1.21 0.14
C ASN A 223 -12.19 -1.30 -0.32
N PRO A 224 -13.14 -0.62 0.35
CA PRO A 224 -14.56 -0.66 0.01
C PRO A 224 -14.87 -0.28 -1.43
N LYS A 225 -14.06 0.61 -2.03
CA LYS A 225 -14.14 1.00 -3.44
C LYS A 225 -14.00 -0.19 -4.38
N HIS A 226 -12.98 -1.03 -4.17
CA HIS A 226 -12.75 -2.21 -5.00
C HIS A 226 -13.82 -3.27 -4.77
N ILE A 227 -14.18 -3.53 -3.52
CA ILE A 227 -15.23 -4.48 -3.14
C ILE A 227 -16.57 -4.11 -3.81
N ARG A 228 -17.01 -2.85 -3.70
CA ARG A 228 -18.24 -2.38 -4.36
C ARG A 228 -18.18 -2.56 -5.87
N LYS A 229 -17.07 -2.18 -6.49
CA LYS A 229 -16.90 -2.27 -7.94
C LYS A 229 -17.01 -3.72 -8.43
N ILE A 230 -16.45 -4.66 -7.66
CA ILE A 230 -16.55 -6.10 -7.90
C ILE A 230 -17.99 -6.56 -7.75
N ASN A 231 -18.65 -6.27 -6.64
CA ASN A 231 -20.02 -6.74 -6.38
C ASN A 231 -21.01 -6.26 -7.45
N ILE A 232 -20.91 -4.99 -7.87
CA ILE A 232 -21.78 -4.43 -8.90
C ILE A 232 -21.52 -5.06 -10.28
N SER A 233 -20.25 -5.35 -10.61
CA SER A 233 -19.87 -5.75 -11.97
C SER A 233 -19.81 -7.27 -12.18
N SER A 234 -19.80 -8.04 -11.10
CA SER A 234 -19.66 -9.50 -11.14
C SER A 234 -20.98 -10.24 -11.13
N GLU A 235 -22.13 -9.57 -11.01
CA GLU A 235 -23.47 -10.22 -11.15
C GLU A 235 -23.59 -11.55 -10.37
N GLY A 236 -22.91 -11.67 -9.22
CA GLY A 236 -22.95 -12.85 -8.35
C GLY A 236 -22.16 -14.08 -8.80
N TRP A 237 -21.33 -14.02 -9.84
CA TRP A 237 -20.51 -15.19 -10.26
C TRP A 237 -19.17 -15.33 -9.52
N ILE A 238 -18.84 -14.41 -8.61
CA ILE A 238 -17.63 -14.44 -7.76
C ILE A 238 -17.91 -15.17 -6.46
#